data_AF-A0A950AIN0-F1
#
_entry.id   AF-A0A950AIN0-F1
#
_cell.length_a   1.000
_cell.length_b   1.000
_cell.length_c   1.000
_cell.angle_alpha   90.00
_cell.angle_beta   90.00
_cell.angle_gamma   90.00
#
_symmetry.space_group_name_H-M   'P 1'
#
loop_
_entity.id
_entity.type
_entity.pdbx_description
1 polymer ?
#
loop_
_entity_poly.entity_id
_entity_poly.type
_entity_poly.pdbx_seq_one_letter_code
_entity_poly.pdbx_strand_id
1 'polypeptide(L)'
;MAQNAVGSINRGTASIGRAIATPAVGPLVVLLVFCAIFSVATHTFLAVGNLSLVIQQSVIVGTLAIGQTIVILTGGIDLANGAIAVLGTIIAGRMVNDGGNAALCLLFAIFLCTIVGVVAGLLVSRLRLPPFIVTLGLLGIVTAATRLIAQGGAFPVTDELLGWTGNSFPVDGSGVTYGMVIMFCLYALVWYMLTQTAWGRHVYAIGNNQAAARLVGIPVQNRLLSIYLFAAFLYGIGAWLAL
;
A
#
# COMPACT_ATOMS: atom_id res chain seq x y z
N MET A 1 23.65 -32.93 44.54
CA MET A 1 22.36 -32.60 45.19
C MET A 1 22.11 -31.12 44.96
N ALA A 2 21.20 -30.61 44.16
CA ALA A 2 19.99 -31.18 43.58
C ALA A 2 19.78 -30.63 42.15
N GLN A 3 19.54 -31.54 41.20
CA GLN A 3 18.78 -31.29 39.98
C GLN A 3 17.28 -31.46 40.31
N ASN A 4 16.43 -30.80 39.52
CA ASN A 4 14.98 -30.96 39.40
C ASN A 4 14.10 -30.18 40.38
N ALA A 5 13.50 -29.08 39.90
CA ALA A 5 12.05 -28.82 39.99
C ALA A 5 11.68 -27.38 39.55
N VAL A 6 11.71 -27.07 38.25
CA VAL A 6 10.74 -26.12 37.64
C VAL A 6 10.48 -26.58 36.19
N GLY A 7 9.92 -27.78 36.06
CA GLY A 7 9.23 -28.18 34.83
C GLY A 7 7.79 -27.68 34.89
N SER A 8 7.29 -27.22 33.74
CA SER A 8 5.88 -26.92 33.42
C SER A 8 5.28 -25.56 33.83
N ILE A 9 5.97 -24.44 33.56
CA ILE A 9 5.25 -23.15 33.39
C ILE A 9 4.51 -23.19 32.04
N ASN A 10 3.27 -23.67 32.11
CA ASN A 10 2.11 -23.23 31.33
C ASN A 10 2.38 -22.67 29.92
N ARG A 11 2.66 -23.57 28.96
CA ARG A 11 2.84 -23.19 27.53
C ARG A 11 1.56 -22.63 26.90
N GLY A 12 0.37 -22.90 27.46
CA GLY A 12 -0.93 -22.45 26.94
C GLY A 12 -1.24 -20.98 27.21
N THR A 13 -1.04 -20.49 28.44
CA THR A 13 -1.28 -19.07 28.79
C THR A 13 -0.18 -18.16 28.26
N ALA A 14 1.06 -18.65 28.15
CA ALA A 14 2.16 -17.94 27.50
C ALA A 14 1.93 -17.74 25.98
N SER A 15 1.16 -18.63 25.34
CA SER A 15 0.80 -18.53 23.93
C SER A 15 -0.26 -17.45 23.68
N ILE A 16 -1.30 -17.40 24.53
CA ILE A 16 -2.37 -16.39 24.42
C ILE A 16 -1.83 -14.99 24.74
N GLY A 17 -0.98 -14.87 25.77
CA GLY A 17 -0.33 -13.59 26.10
C GLY A 17 0.58 -13.07 24.98
N ARG A 18 1.29 -13.96 24.29
CA ARG A 18 2.13 -13.59 23.12
C ARG A 18 1.30 -13.28 21.87
N ALA A 19 0.17 -13.96 21.67
CA ALA A 19 -0.75 -13.67 20.58
C ALA A 19 -1.43 -12.30 20.76
N ILE A 20 -1.88 -11.96 21.97
CA ILE A 20 -2.48 -10.65 22.25
C ILE A 20 -1.44 -9.51 22.14
N ALA A 21 -0.16 -9.81 22.39
CA ALA A 21 0.93 -8.84 22.25
C ALA A 21 1.32 -8.53 20.79
N THR A 22 0.83 -9.27 19.80
CA THR A 22 1.11 -8.99 18.38
C THR A 22 0.28 -7.80 17.89
N PRO A 23 0.89 -6.73 17.34
CA PRO A 23 0.17 -5.53 16.89
C PRO A 23 -0.94 -5.79 15.85
N ALA A 24 -0.84 -6.88 15.08
CA ALA A 24 -1.83 -7.27 14.08
C ALA A 24 -3.14 -7.83 14.68
N VAL A 25 -3.12 -8.31 15.93
CA VAL A 25 -4.28 -8.97 16.53
C VAL A 25 -5.39 -7.97 16.85
N GLY A 26 -5.06 -6.74 17.26
CA GLY A 26 -6.05 -5.70 17.54
C GLY A 26 -7.00 -5.44 16.35
N PRO A 27 -6.49 -4.99 15.19
CA PRO A 27 -7.31 -4.76 14.00
C PRO A 27 -8.05 -6.02 13.52
N LEU A 28 -7.42 -7.20 13.61
CA LEU A 28 -8.04 -8.46 13.21
C LEU A 28 -9.22 -8.84 14.11
N VAL A 29 -9.09 -8.67 15.43
CA VAL A 29 -10.18 -8.90 16.38
C VAL A 29 -11.34 -7.94 16.10
N VAL A 30 -11.05 -6.66 15.90
CA VAL A 30 -12.08 -5.66 15.54
C VAL A 30 -12.79 -6.05 14.24
N LEU A 31 -12.05 -6.47 13.21
CA LEU A 31 -12.61 -6.95 11.95
C LEU A 31 -13.55 -8.15 12.17
N LEU A 32 -13.11 -9.18 12.90
CA LEU A 32 -13.92 -10.37 13.18
C LEU A 32 -15.19 -10.04 13.96
N VAL A 33 -15.09 -9.14 14.94
CA VAL A 33 -16.24 -8.66 15.72
C VAL A 33 -17.26 -7.96 14.80
N PHE A 34 -16.80 -7.07 13.92
CA PHE A 34 -17.72 -6.43 12.97
C PHE A 34 -18.33 -7.43 11.99
N CYS A 35 -17.57 -8.39 11.47
CA CYS A 35 -18.12 -9.45 10.63
C CYS A 35 -19.20 -10.27 11.34
N ALA A 36 -19.00 -10.61 12.62
CA ALA A 36 -20.00 -11.33 13.41
C ALA A 36 -21.27 -10.50 13.63
N ILE A 37 -21.12 -9.22 13.99
CA ILE A 37 -22.25 -8.30 14.20
C ILE A 37 -23.06 -8.14 12.90
N PHE A 38 -22.41 -7.82 11.78
CA PHE A 38 -23.11 -7.58 10.52
C PHE A 38 -23.70 -8.85 9.90
N SER A 39 -23.10 -10.01 10.14
CA SER A 39 -23.66 -11.30 9.70
C SER A 39 -25.00 -11.61 10.36
N VAL A 40 -25.24 -11.13 11.58
CA VAL A 40 -26.52 -11.32 12.29
C VAL A 40 -27.47 -10.16 12.02
N ALA A 41 -26.95 -8.93 11.91
CA ALA A 41 -27.77 -7.73 11.69
C ALA A 41 -28.37 -7.66 10.28
N THR A 42 -27.68 -8.21 9.27
CA THR A 42 -28.08 -8.05 7.86
C THR A 42 -27.91 -9.34 7.07
N HIS A 43 -29.02 -9.87 6.53
CA HIS A 43 -29.01 -11.10 5.71
C HIS A 43 -28.16 -10.99 4.42
N THR A 44 -27.96 -9.79 3.89
CA THR A 44 -27.15 -9.55 2.68
C THR A 44 -25.67 -9.37 2.96
N PHE A 45 -25.22 -9.31 4.22
CA PHE A 45 -23.82 -9.02 4.56
C PHE A 45 -22.85 -10.06 3.97
N LEU A 46 -23.13 -11.34 4.15
CA LEU A 46 -22.32 -12.44 3.61
C LEU A 46 -22.70 -12.82 2.16
N ALA A 47 -23.60 -12.06 1.52
CA ALA A 47 -23.92 -12.31 0.13
C ALA A 47 -22.68 -12.09 -0.74
N VAL A 48 -22.45 -12.99 -1.70
CA VAL A 48 -21.26 -12.99 -2.58
C VAL A 48 -21.09 -11.65 -3.30
N GLY A 49 -22.20 -11.05 -3.76
CA GLY A 49 -22.20 -9.69 -4.34
C GLY A 49 -21.74 -8.60 -3.37
N ASN A 50 -22.18 -8.65 -2.11
CA ASN A 50 -21.75 -7.66 -1.10
C ASN A 50 -20.26 -7.82 -0.75
N LEU A 51 -19.78 -9.05 -0.59
CA LEU A 51 -18.35 -9.30 -0.35
C LEU A 51 -17.47 -8.82 -1.51
N SER A 52 -17.92 -9.05 -2.75
CA SER A 52 -17.28 -8.54 -3.95
C SER A 52 -17.22 -7.01 -3.96
N LEU A 53 -18.31 -6.32 -3.62
CA LEU A 53 -18.32 -4.85 -3.50
C LEU A 53 -17.38 -4.33 -2.41
N VAL A 54 -17.31 -4.99 -1.26
CA VAL A 54 -16.38 -4.63 -0.18
C VAL A 54 -14.92 -4.74 -0.64
N ILE A 55 -14.58 -5.80 -1.37
CA ILE A 55 -13.25 -5.96 -1.96
C ILE A 55 -13.01 -4.87 -3.00
N GLN A 56 -13.99 -4.56 -3.85
CA GLN A 56 -13.89 -3.53 -4.89
C GLN A 56 -13.53 -2.17 -4.30
N GLN A 57 -14.24 -1.77 -3.25
CA GLN A 57 -13.99 -0.51 -2.53
C GLN A 57 -12.63 -0.50 -1.83
N SER A 58 -12.12 -1.68 -1.49
CA SER A 58 -10.80 -1.84 -0.85
C SER A 58 -9.64 -1.87 -1.84
N VAL A 59 -9.86 -1.93 -3.16
CA VAL A 59 -8.79 -2.07 -4.16
C VAL A 59 -7.75 -0.96 -4.07
N ILE A 60 -8.20 0.29 -3.92
CA ILE A 60 -7.31 1.46 -3.88
C ILE A 60 -6.45 1.40 -2.61
N VAL A 61 -7.09 1.34 -1.44
CA VAL A 61 -6.39 1.30 -0.14
C VAL A 61 -5.51 0.04 -0.05
N GLY A 62 -5.99 -1.09 -0.54
CA GLY A 62 -5.27 -2.36 -0.59
C GLY A 62 -4.02 -2.29 -1.45
N THR A 63 -4.05 -1.56 -2.58
CA THR A 63 -2.86 -1.35 -3.42
C THR A 63 -1.85 -0.42 -2.75
N LEU A 64 -2.32 0.67 -2.13
CA LEU A 64 -1.44 1.58 -1.38
C LEU A 64 -0.79 0.88 -0.17
N ALA A 65 -1.52 -0.04 0.47
CA ALA A 65 -1.01 -0.83 1.59
C ALA A 65 0.20 -1.69 1.21
N ILE A 66 0.32 -2.12 -0.05
CA ILE A 66 1.49 -2.86 -0.55
C ILE A 66 2.74 -1.97 -0.46
N GLY A 67 2.67 -0.73 -0.99
CA GLY A 67 3.78 0.22 -0.90
C GLY A 67 4.12 0.58 0.55
N GLN A 68 3.09 0.85 1.36
CA GLN A 68 3.25 1.13 2.78
C GLN A 68 3.91 -0.03 3.53
N THR A 69 3.60 -1.29 3.19
CA THR A 69 4.21 -2.47 3.82
C THR A 69 5.73 -2.46 3.66
N ILE A 70 6.22 -2.20 2.45
CA ILE A 70 7.66 -2.18 2.17
C ILE A 70 8.35 -1.02 2.92
N VAL A 71 7.69 0.13 3.03
CA VAL A 71 8.19 1.27 3.79
C VAL A 71 8.28 0.93 5.29
N ILE A 72 7.22 0.33 5.85
CA ILE A 72 7.17 -0.10 7.26
C ILE A 72 8.25 -1.14 7.57
N LEU A 73 8.50 -2.07 6.65
CA LEU A 73 9.54 -3.09 6.82
C LEU A 73 10.93 -2.49 7.04
N THR A 74 11.18 -1.24 6.64
CA THR A 74 12.45 -0.54 6.89
C THR A 74 12.40 0.48 8.04
N GLY A 75 11.33 0.45 8.84
CA GLY A 75 11.13 1.37 9.97
C GLY A 75 10.61 2.76 9.55
N GLY A 76 10.14 2.90 8.31
CA GLY A 76 9.53 4.14 7.82
C GLY A 76 8.02 4.18 8.03
N ILE A 77 7.46 5.39 7.93
CA ILE A 77 6.02 5.63 7.81
C ILE A 77 5.83 6.61 6.66
N ASP A 78 4.96 6.28 5.71
CA ASP A 78 4.60 7.16 4.61
C ASP A 78 3.15 7.64 4.72
N LEU A 79 2.99 8.90 5.12
CA LEU A 79 1.69 9.55 5.22
C LEU A 79 1.19 10.15 3.89
N ALA A 80 2.08 10.28 2.90
CA ALA A 80 1.75 10.94 1.63
C ALA A 80 1.14 9.97 0.60
N ASN A 81 1.14 8.65 0.86
CA ASN A 81 0.74 7.61 -0.11
C ASN A 81 -0.58 7.91 -0.85
N GLY A 82 -1.63 8.28 -0.11
CA GLY A 82 -2.95 8.58 -0.66
C GLY A 82 -2.97 9.89 -1.42
N ALA A 83 -2.28 10.93 -0.94
CA ALA A 83 -2.19 12.19 -1.66
C ALA A 83 -1.41 12.05 -2.98
N ILE A 84 -0.37 11.21 -3.01
CA ILE A 84 0.37 10.87 -4.24
C ILE A 84 -0.56 10.16 -5.23
N ALA A 85 -1.36 9.19 -4.77
CA ALA A 85 -2.32 8.51 -5.64
C ALA A 85 -3.37 9.49 -6.21
N VAL A 86 -3.94 10.36 -5.37
CA VAL A 86 -4.92 11.38 -5.77
C VAL A 86 -4.32 12.37 -6.78
N LEU A 87 -3.05 12.78 -6.61
CA LEU A 87 -2.33 13.59 -7.60
C LEU A 87 -2.30 12.88 -8.96
N GLY A 88 -1.94 11.59 -8.99
CA GLY A 88 -1.90 10.79 -10.21
C GLY A 88 -3.26 10.72 -10.91
N THR A 89 -4.33 10.45 -10.15
CA THR A 89 -5.70 10.36 -10.68
C THR A 89 -6.13 11.68 -11.30
N ILE A 90 -5.90 12.80 -10.61
CA ILE A 90 -6.27 14.14 -11.11
C ILE A 90 -5.47 14.51 -12.37
N ILE A 91 -4.17 14.22 -12.40
CA ILE A 91 -3.33 14.53 -13.57
C ILE A 91 -3.76 13.70 -14.77
N ALA A 92 -3.93 12.39 -14.62
CA ALA A 92 -4.36 11.51 -15.71
C ALA A 92 -5.74 11.93 -16.23
N GLY A 93 -6.71 12.11 -15.33
CA GLY A 93 -8.07 12.51 -15.68
C GLY A 93 -8.10 13.86 -16.39
N ARG A 94 -7.40 14.88 -15.86
CA ARG A 94 -7.36 16.21 -16.47
C ARG A 94 -6.73 16.19 -17.86
N MET A 95 -5.56 15.58 -18.02
CA MET A 95 -4.86 15.58 -19.30
C MET A 95 -5.65 14.86 -20.41
N VAL A 96 -6.38 13.80 -20.08
CA VAL A 96 -7.27 13.11 -21.03
C VAL A 96 -8.49 13.96 -21.37
N ASN A 97 -9.08 14.65 -20.38
CA ASN A 97 -10.18 15.59 -20.62
C ASN A 97 -9.74 16.79 -21.49
N ASP A 98 -8.46 17.18 -21.41
CA ASP A 98 -7.85 18.20 -22.27
C ASP A 98 -7.50 17.67 -23.69
N GLY A 99 -7.90 16.44 -24.03
CA GLY A 99 -7.70 15.82 -25.35
C GLY A 99 -6.39 15.06 -25.52
N GLY A 100 -5.65 14.82 -24.43
CA GLY A 100 -4.41 14.05 -24.44
C GLY A 100 -4.62 12.56 -24.70
N ASN A 101 -3.61 11.88 -25.23
CA ASN A 101 -3.64 10.43 -25.40
C ASN A 101 -3.63 9.72 -24.05
N ALA A 102 -4.63 8.86 -23.81
CA ALA A 102 -4.84 8.13 -22.57
C ALA A 102 -3.60 7.40 -22.02
N ALA A 103 -2.93 6.61 -22.86
CA ALA A 103 -1.77 5.83 -22.45
C ALA A 103 -0.60 6.74 -22.02
N LEU A 104 -0.33 7.82 -22.77
CA LEU A 104 0.71 8.78 -22.41
C LEU A 104 0.38 9.56 -21.13
N CYS A 105 -0.88 9.96 -20.95
CA CYS A 105 -1.33 10.64 -19.75
C CYS A 105 -1.20 9.75 -18.51
N LEU A 106 -1.57 8.48 -18.62
CA LEU A 106 -1.43 7.49 -17.56
C LEU A 106 0.06 7.26 -17.19
N LEU A 107 0.91 7.02 -18.18
CA LEU A 107 2.35 6.84 -17.95
C LEU A 107 2.97 8.08 -17.30
N PHE A 108 2.57 9.28 -17.73
CA PHE A 108 3.03 10.53 -17.14
C PHE A 108 2.56 10.70 -15.69
N ALA A 109 1.31 10.35 -15.38
CA ALA A 109 0.79 10.38 -14.02
C ALA A 109 1.54 9.42 -13.08
N ILE A 110 1.79 8.17 -13.52
CA ILE A 110 2.58 7.19 -12.74
C ILE A 110 4.02 7.69 -12.56
N PHE A 111 4.61 8.26 -13.60
CA PHE A 111 5.95 8.84 -13.54
C PHE A 111 6.04 9.98 -12.52
N LEU A 112 5.07 10.90 -12.50
CA LEU A 112 5.02 11.98 -11.51
C LEU A 112 4.83 11.45 -10.08
N CYS A 113 3.96 10.46 -9.88
CA CYS A 113 3.83 9.79 -8.58
C CYS A 113 5.18 9.25 -8.11
N THR A 114 5.89 8.55 -9.00
CA THR A 114 7.21 7.97 -8.74
C THR A 114 8.25 9.04 -8.39
N ILE A 115 8.25 10.20 -9.08
CA ILE A 115 9.13 11.33 -8.75
C ILE A 115 8.90 11.81 -7.32
N VAL A 116 7.65 11.96 -6.89
CA VAL A 116 7.36 12.39 -5.50
C VAL A 116 7.92 11.38 -4.49
N GLY A 117 7.81 10.08 -4.77
CA GLY A 117 8.45 9.04 -3.96
C GLY A 117 9.96 9.11 -3.96
N VAL A 118 10.58 9.39 -5.11
CA VAL A 118 12.03 9.59 -5.21
C VAL A 118 12.46 10.77 -4.35
N VAL A 119 11.72 11.88 -4.34
CA VAL A 119 11.99 13.02 -3.45
C VAL A 119 11.91 12.57 -1.99
N ALA A 120 10.86 11.86 -1.59
CA ALA A 120 10.75 11.30 -0.23
C ALA A 120 11.96 10.41 0.10
N GLY A 121 12.30 9.49 -0.79
CA GLY A 121 13.42 8.57 -0.65
C GLY A 121 14.77 9.27 -0.57
N LEU A 122 15.01 10.34 -1.32
CA LEU A 122 16.25 11.12 -1.27
C LEU A 122 16.37 11.87 0.07
N LEU A 123 15.31 12.52 0.51
CA LEU A 123 15.27 13.23 1.80
C LEU A 123 15.50 12.27 2.97
N VAL A 124 14.86 11.10 2.95
CA VAL A 124 15.03 10.08 4.00
C VAL A 124 16.41 9.41 3.93
N SER A 125 16.87 9.02 2.74
CA SER A 125 18.10 8.22 2.61
C SER A 125 19.39 9.04 2.65
N ARG A 126 19.41 10.23 2.04
CA ARG A 126 20.62 11.05 1.88
C ARG A 126 20.72 12.14 2.95
N LEU A 127 19.61 12.85 3.20
CA LEU A 127 19.57 13.88 4.24
C LEU A 127 19.28 13.29 5.63
N ARG A 128 18.97 12.00 5.72
CA ARG A 128 18.72 11.28 6.98
C ARG A 128 17.60 11.92 7.82
N LEU A 129 16.62 12.51 7.14
CA LEU A 129 15.46 13.08 7.79
C LEU A 129 14.51 11.97 8.25
N PRO A 130 13.82 12.11 9.40
CA PRO A 130 12.82 11.14 9.84
C PRO A 130 11.70 10.98 8.79
N PRO A 131 11.38 9.74 8.35
CA PRO A 131 10.36 9.44 7.35
C PRO A 131 9.00 10.10 7.58
N PHE A 132 8.55 10.11 8.83
CA PHE A 132 7.28 10.69 9.23
C PHE A 132 7.23 12.20 8.93
N ILE A 133 8.29 12.94 9.24
CA ILE A 133 8.35 14.40 9.03
C ILE A 133 8.36 14.70 7.52
N VAL A 134 9.18 13.97 6.76
CA VAL A 134 9.26 14.12 5.30
C VAL A 134 7.91 13.87 4.64
N THR A 135 7.26 12.76 4.98
CA THR A 135 6.02 12.34 4.32
C THR A 135 4.81 13.14 4.81
N LEU A 136 4.80 13.63 6.05
CA LEU A 136 3.81 14.61 6.51
C LEU A 136 3.92 15.93 5.74
N GLY A 137 5.14 16.42 5.50
CA GLY A 137 5.37 17.62 4.68
C GLY A 137 4.94 17.41 3.23
N LEU A 138 5.30 16.27 2.65
CA LEU A 138 4.87 15.90 1.29
C LEU A 138 3.36 15.73 1.18
N LEU A 139 2.67 15.17 2.19
CA LEU A 139 1.22 15.09 2.24
C LEU A 139 0.60 16.49 2.04
N GLY A 140 1.09 17.50 2.76
CA GLY A 140 0.65 18.89 2.61
C GLY A 140 0.95 19.48 1.22
N ILE A 141 2.19 19.35 0.75
CA ILE A 141 2.65 19.90 -0.54
C ILE A 141 1.87 19.27 -1.70
N VAL A 142 1.77 17.95 -1.72
CA VAL A 142 1.08 17.19 -2.78
C VAL A 142 -0.41 17.48 -2.76
N THR A 143 -1.03 17.55 -1.58
CA THR A 143 -2.45 17.91 -1.46
C THR A 143 -2.71 19.32 -1.98
N ALA A 144 -1.86 20.29 -1.63
CA ALA A 144 -1.98 21.67 -2.12
C ALA A 144 -1.79 21.74 -3.64
N ALA A 145 -0.73 21.10 -4.17
CA ALA A 145 -0.49 21.04 -5.60
C ALA A 145 -1.67 20.40 -6.35
N THR A 146 -2.19 19.29 -5.84
CA THR A 146 -3.35 18.61 -6.46
C THR A 146 -4.58 19.50 -6.47
N ARG A 147 -4.85 20.25 -5.40
CA ARG A 147 -5.97 21.20 -5.36
C ARG A 147 -5.80 22.36 -6.34
N LEU A 148 -4.58 22.89 -6.49
CA LEU A 148 -4.26 23.94 -7.46
C LEU A 148 -4.42 23.44 -8.90
N ILE A 149 -4.05 22.19 -9.17
CA ILE A 149 -4.26 21.54 -10.47
C ILE A 149 -5.75 21.23 -10.68
N ALA A 150 -6.49 20.79 -9.67
CA ALA A 150 -7.89 20.45 -9.85
C ALA A 150 -8.77 21.68 -10.09
N GLN A 151 -8.43 22.84 -9.49
CA GLN A 151 -9.22 24.08 -9.57
C GLN A 151 -10.70 23.89 -9.19
N GLY A 152 -11.01 22.92 -8.32
CA GLY A 152 -12.38 22.56 -7.95
C GLY A 152 -13.15 21.79 -9.02
N GLY A 153 -12.51 21.44 -10.14
CA GLY A 153 -13.09 20.64 -11.21
C GLY A 153 -13.13 19.15 -10.91
N ALA A 154 -14.09 18.47 -11.52
CA ALA A 154 -14.13 17.01 -11.63
C ALA A 154 -13.77 16.62 -13.06
N PHE A 155 -12.89 15.64 -13.21
CA PHE A 155 -12.42 15.15 -14.51
C PHE A 155 -12.94 13.72 -14.70
N PRO A 156 -14.18 13.56 -15.19
CA PRO A 156 -14.75 12.23 -15.39
C PRO A 156 -13.93 11.45 -16.40
N VAL A 157 -13.76 10.16 -16.14
CA VAL A 157 -13.01 9.25 -17.00
C VAL A 157 -14.00 8.60 -17.96
N THR A 158 -13.95 9.01 -19.23
CA THR A 158 -14.74 8.40 -20.31
C THR A 158 -13.90 7.55 -21.26
N ASP A 159 -12.59 7.59 -21.08
CA ASP A 159 -11.65 6.83 -21.91
C ASP A 159 -11.62 5.36 -21.49
N GLU A 160 -11.62 4.46 -22.50
CA GLU A 160 -11.68 3.02 -22.31
C GLU A 160 -10.47 2.48 -21.53
N LEU A 161 -9.27 3.01 -21.78
CA LEU A 161 -8.04 2.52 -21.15
C LEU A 161 -7.96 2.96 -19.68
N LEU A 162 -8.30 4.21 -19.38
CA LEU A 162 -8.29 4.69 -18.00
C LEU A 162 -9.36 3.97 -17.16
N GLY A 163 -10.59 3.84 -17.69
CA GLY A 163 -11.70 3.18 -16.98
C GLY A 163 -11.68 1.65 -17.02
N TRP A 164 -10.74 1.03 -17.75
CA TRP A 164 -10.70 -0.42 -17.94
C TRP A 164 -10.65 -1.19 -16.61
N THR A 165 -9.96 -0.66 -15.62
CA THR A 165 -9.78 -1.31 -14.32
C THR A 165 -11.09 -1.42 -13.53
N GLY A 166 -12.07 -0.55 -13.82
CA GLY A 166 -13.42 -0.58 -13.25
C GLY A 166 -14.35 -1.61 -13.90
N ASN A 167 -14.03 -2.10 -15.10
CA ASN A 167 -14.82 -3.14 -15.76
C ASN A 167 -14.79 -4.44 -14.96
N SER A 168 -15.91 -5.16 -14.96
CA SER A 168 -16.06 -6.43 -14.25
C SER A 168 -16.48 -7.57 -15.16
N PHE A 169 -16.09 -8.77 -14.79
CA PHE A 169 -16.60 -10.01 -15.39
C PHE A 169 -17.33 -10.83 -14.32
N PRO A 170 -18.40 -11.55 -14.70
CA PRO A 170 -19.20 -12.30 -13.75
C PRO A 170 -18.45 -13.55 -13.26
N VAL A 171 -18.45 -13.74 -11.94
CA VAL A 171 -17.98 -14.96 -11.25
C VAL A 171 -19.05 -15.34 -10.23
N ASP A 172 -19.81 -16.39 -10.53
CA ASP A 172 -20.78 -17.06 -9.66
C ASP A 172 -21.51 -16.12 -8.66
N GLY A 173 -22.32 -15.18 -9.17
CA GLY A 173 -23.09 -14.24 -8.34
C GLY A 173 -22.33 -13.00 -7.83
N SER A 174 -21.10 -12.77 -8.28
CA SER A 174 -20.32 -11.54 -8.05
C SER A 174 -19.69 -10.98 -9.32
N GLY A 175 -19.37 -9.69 -9.32
CA GLY A 175 -18.56 -9.04 -10.36
C GLY A 175 -17.13 -8.89 -9.87
N VAL A 176 -16.18 -9.57 -10.50
CA VAL A 176 -14.76 -9.36 -10.20
C VAL A 176 -14.25 -8.28 -11.15
N THR A 177 -13.73 -7.17 -10.63
CA THR A 177 -13.15 -6.12 -11.47
C THR A 177 -11.72 -6.45 -11.88
N TYR A 178 -11.30 -5.95 -13.04
CA TYR A 178 -9.89 -6.04 -13.44
C TYR A 178 -8.97 -5.38 -12.41
N GLY A 179 -9.43 -4.31 -11.72
CA GLY A 179 -8.70 -3.69 -10.64
C GLY A 179 -8.43 -4.61 -9.44
N MET A 180 -9.38 -5.49 -9.08
CA MET A 180 -9.14 -6.53 -8.07
C MET A 180 -8.05 -7.49 -8.51
N VAL A 181 -8.11 -7.94 -9.77
CA VAL A 181 -7.11 -8.86 -10.33
C VAL A 181 -5.72 -8.23 -10.30
N ILE A 182 -5.59 -6.97 -10.73
CA ILE A 182 -4.32 -6.22 -10.66
C ILE A 182 -3.82 -6.14 -9.22
N MET A 183 -4.67 -5.76 -8.26
CA MET A 183 -4.28 -5.68 -6.85
C MET A 183 -3.74 -7.02 -6.33
N PHE A 184 -4.45 -8.14 -6.56
CA PHE A 184 -3.97 -9.45 -6.12
C PHE A 184 -2.70 -9.90 -6.84
N CYS A 185 -2.57 -9.60 -8.13
CA CYS A 185 -1.32 -9.83 -8.87
C CYS A 185 -0.15 -9.02 -8.28
N LEU A 186 -0.38 -7.76 -7.88
CA LEU A 186 0.63 -6.95 -7.20
C LEU A 186 0.99 -7.52 -5.82
N TYR A 187 0.00 -8.02 -5.07
CA TYR A 187 0.28 -8.73 -3.81
C TYR A 187 1.18 -9.94 -4.03
N ALA A 188 0.84 -10.80 -5.01
CA ALA A 188 1.63 -11.98 -5.35
C ALA A 188 3.04 -11.60 -5.81
N LEU A 189 3.16 -10.59 -6.67
CA LEU A 189 4.43 -10.07 -7.16
C LEU A 189 5.30 -9.55 -6.02
N VAL A 190 4.78 -8.68 -5.17
CA VAL A 190 5.54 -8.09 -4.06
C VAL A 190 5.86 -9.12 -2.99
N TRP A 191 4.95 -10.06 -2.71
CA TRP A 191 5.23 -11.19 -1.83
C TRP A 191 6.41 -12.03 -2.36
N TYR A 192 6.40 -12.37 -3.65
CA TYR A 192 7.51 -13.07 -4.30
C TYR A 192 8.81 -12.24 -4.24
N MET A 193 8.74 -10.94 -4.54
CA MET A 193 9.90 -10.05 -4.44
C MET A 193 10.49 -10.01 -3.03
N LEU A 194 9.65 -9.91 -2.00
CA LEU A 194 10.09 -9.83 -0.61
C LEU A 194 10.66 -11.15 -0.09
N THR A 195 10.12 -12.29 -0.51
CA THR A 195 10.49 -13.61 0.03
C THR A 195 11.61 -14.28 -0.77
N GLN A 196 11.61 -14.15 -2.09
CA GLN A 196 12.48 -14.94 -2.97
C GLN A 196 13.68 -14.16 -3.51
N THR A 197 13.66 -12.82 -3.51
CA THR A 197 14.74 -12.01 -4.14
C THR A 197 15.78 -11.51 -3.14
N ALA A 198 16.97 -11.18 -3.66
CA ALA A 198 18.02 -10.53 -2.87
C ALA A 198 17.58 -9.13 -2.38
N TRP A 199 16.76 -8.42 -3.16
CA TRP A 199 16.23 -7.13 -2.75
C TRP A 199 15.36 -7.27 -1.49
N GLY A 200 14.46 -8.25 -1.45
CA GLY A 200 13.64 -8.56 -0.28
C GLY A 200 14.46 -8.85 0.97
N ARG A 201 15.50 -9.69 0.85
CA ARG A 201 16.43 -9.97 1.97
C ARG A 201 17.10 -8.71 2.51
N HIS A 202 17.48 -7.77 1.64
CA HIS A 202 18.05 -6.49 2.07
C HIS A 202 17.01 -5.59 2.77
N VAL A 203 15.76 -5.57 2.32
CA VAL A 203 14.67 -4.83 2.96
C VAL A 203 14.51 -5.30 4.42
N TYR A 204 14.37 -6.61 4.64
CA TYR A 204 14.27 -7.17 5.99
C TYR A 204 15.52 -6.94 6.85
N ALA A 205 16.72 -7.06 6.27
CA ALA A 205 17.97 -6.81 6.99
C ALA A 205 18.09 -5.35 7.46
N ILE A 206 17.68 -4.39 6.62
CA ILE A 206 17.66 -2.96 6.96
C ILE A 206 16.67 -2.70 8.09
N GLY A 207 15.48 -3.30 8.02
CA GLY A 207 14.46 -3.19 9.06
C GLY A 207 14.89 -3.70 10.42
N ASN A 208 15.61 -4.82 10.46
CA ASN A 208 16.06 -5.43 11.71
C ASN A 208 17.20 -4.62 12.37
N ASN A 209 18.24 -4.28 11.61
CA ASN A 209 19.34 -3.45 12.10
C ASN A 209 20.09 -2.76 10.96
N GLN A 210 19.84 -1.47 10.81
CA GLN A 210 20.46 -0.66 9.75
C GLN A 210 21.99 -0.57 9.88
N ALA A 211 22.54 -0.56 11.10
CA ALA A 211 23.99 -0.50 11.32
C ALA A 211 24.66 -1.82 10.95
N ALA A 212 24.09 -2.96 11.35
CA ALA A 212 24.57 -4.29 10.99
C ALA A 212 24.49 -4.51 9.47
N ALA A 213 23.41 -4.07 8.82
CA ALA A 213 23.27 -4.13 7.37
C ALA A 213 24.40 -3.39 6.64
N ARG A 214 24.85 -2.23 7.14
CA ARG A 214 25.99 -1.49 6.58
C ARG A 214 27.31 -2.24 6.76
N LEU A 215 27.52 -2.87 7.92
CA LEU A 215 28.76 -3.62 8.20
C LEU A 215 28.95 -4.84 7.29
N VAL A 216 27.85 -5.45 6.85
CA VAL A 216 27.88 -6.57 5.87
C VAL A 216 27.80 -6.09 4.40
N GLY A 217 28.02 -4.78 4.17
CA GLY A 217 28.17 -4.22 2.82
C GLY A 217 26.86 -3.89 2.08
N ILE A 218 25.69 -3.89 2.74
CA ILE A 218 24.44 -3.50 2.10
C ILE A 218 24.44 -1.97 1.87
N PRO A 219 24.23 -1.47 0.64
CA PRO A 219 24.17 -0.05 0.34
C PRO A 219 22.83 0.55 0.80
N VAL A 220 22.69 0.72 2.12
CA VAL A 220 21.43 1.08 2.78
C VAL A 220 20.76 2.31 2.18
N GLN A 221 21.52 3.35 1.85
CA GLN A 221 20.96 4.59 1.30
C GLN A 221 20.29 4.34 -0.06
N ASN A 222 20.94 3.61 -0.95
CA ASN A 222 20.40 3.29 -2.27
C ASN A 222 19.21 2.32 -2.17
N ARG A 223 19.24 1.40 -1.18
CA ARG A 223 18.11 0.50 -0.92
C ARG A 223 16.89 1.26 -0.41
N LEU A 224 17.06 2.18 0.54
CA LEU A 224 15.97 3.06 0.99
C LEU A 224 15.39 3.86 -0.18
N LEU A 225 16.25 4.47 -1.02
CA LEU A 225 15.77 5.17 -2.22
C LEU A 225 14.95 4.25 -3.15
N SER A 226 15.42 3.03 -3.39
CA SER A 226 14.68 2.06 -4.22
C SER A 226 13.33 1.66 -3.62
N ILE A 227 13.21 1.61 -2.29
CA ILE A 227 11.98 1.29 -1.58
C ILE A 227 10.94 2.39 -1.78
N TYR A 228 11.31 3.66 -1.56
CA TYR A 228 10.39 4.78 -1.74
C TYR A 228 10.01 4.99 -3.21
N LEU A 229 10.94 4.76 -4.15
CA LEU A 229 10.65 4.77 -5.58
C LEU A 229 9.61 3.69 -5.92
N PHE A 230 9.84 2.45 -5.50
CA PHE A 230 8.94 1.34 -5.81
C PHE A 230 7.58 1.50 -5.12
N ALA A 231 7.55 1.98 -3.87
CA ALA A 231 6.30 2.28 -3.18
C ALA A 231 5.48 3.35 -3.93
N ALA A 232 6.12 4.43 -4.37
CA ALA A 232 5.42 5.47 -5.12
C ALA A 232 5.01 5.07 -6.53
N PHE A 233 5.76 4.17 -7.17
CA PHE A 233 5.31 3.51 -8.39
C PHE A 233 4.02 2.72 -8.15
N LEU A 234 3.93 1.96 -7.05
CA LEU A 234 2.69 1.27 -6.66
C LEU A 234 1.56 2.26 -6.36
N TYR A 235 1.84 3.42 -5.77
CA TYR A 235 0.83 4.48 -5.58
C TYR A 235 0.34 5.05 -6.90
N GLY A 236 1.22 5.16 -7.90
CA GLY A 236 0.84 5.53 -9.27
C GLY A 236 -0.07 4.48 -9.93
N ILE A 237 0.17 3.18 -9.69
CA ILE A 237 -0.78 2.14 -10.13
C ILE A 237 -2.09 2.28 -9.35
N GLY A 238 -2.03 2.53 -8.04
CA GLY A 238 -3.21 2.82 -7.22
C GLY A 238 -4.02 4.03 -7.73
N ALA A 239 -3.35 5.03 -8.31
CA ALA A 239 -3.99 6.17 -8.95
C ALA A 239 -4.79 5.76 -10.19
N TRP A 240 -4.28 4.81 -10.99
CA TRP A 240 -5.01 4.24 -12.13
C TRP A 240 -6.20 3.41 -11.69
N LEU A 241 -6.04 2.61 -10.64
CA LEU A 241 -7.13 1.80 -10.08
C LEU A 241 -8.24 2.64 -9.44
N ALA A 242 -8.03 3.95 -9.27
CA ALA A 242 -9.00 4.90 -8.76
C ALA A 242 -9.73 5.68 -9.87
N LEU A 243 -9.36 5.48 -11.14
CA LEU A 243 -10.01 6.06 -12.33
C LEU A 243 -11.15 5.16 -12.82
#